data_AF-A0A0F8YS10-F1
#
_entry.id   AF-A0A0F8YS10-F1
#
_cell.length_a   1.000
_cell.length_b   1.000
_cell.length_c   1.000
_cell.angle_alpha   90.00
_cell.angle_beta   90.00
_cell.angle_gamma   90.00
#
_symmetry.space_group_name_H-M   'P 1'
#
loop_
_entity.id
_entity.type
_entity.pdbx_description
1 polymer ?
#
loop_
_entity_poly.entity_id
_entity_poly.type
_entity_poly.pdbx_seq_one_letter_code
_entity_poly.pdbx_strand_id
1 'polypeptide(L)'
;MSDLSDFGSLVINERKRQVEKEGWSAEHDDAHDWGQLAKAGAAYAIHHTNATVEDSDWKPNQTFPWPEWDKRDKHELKRRLVIAAALIWAEYDRIVRQEEEVKESEETTFDRQAGAPCPRCCGPMTPILVGNCAIGYRCTKCAEEVEG
;
A
#
# COMPACT_ATOMS: atom_id res chain seq x y z
N MET A 1 20.94 27.30 -2.40
CA MET A 1 19.80 26.62 -1.75
C MET A 1 19.23 25.68 -2.79
N SER A 2 19.39 24.36 -2.67
CA SER A 2 18.73 23.44 -3.60
C SER A 2 17.24 23.49 -3.30
N ASP A 3 16.46 23.88 -4.29
CA ASP A 3 15.03 24.05 -4.18
C ASP A 3 14.39 22.68 -3.92
N LEU A 4 13.47 22.57 -2.94
CA LEU A 4 12.77 21.31 -2.63
C LEU A 4 12.02 20.74 -3.85
N SER A 5 11.69 21.59 -4.81
CA SER A 5 11.09 21.24 -6.11
C SER A 5 11.99 20.37 -6.99
N ASP A 6 13.31 20.46 -6.85
CA ASP A 6 14.28 19.73 -7.67
C ASP A 6 14.31 18.25 -7.31
N PHE A 7 14.38 17.93 -6.00
CA PHE A 7 14.41 16.53 -5.55
C PHE A 7 13.11 15.79 -5.87
N GLY A 8 11.95 16.41 -5.61
CA GLY A 8 10.66 15.80 -5.92
C GLY A 8 10.53 15.47 -7.41
N SER A 9 10.97 16.38 -8.28
CA SER A 9 10.97 16.16 -9.73
C SER A 9 11.89 15.00 -10.15
N LEU A 10 13.06 14.87 -9.52
CA LEU A 10 13.98 13.75 -9.77
C LEU A 10 13.37 12.40 -9.37
N VAL A 11 12.65 12.34 -8.25
CA VAL A 11 11.98 11.11 -7.79
C VAL A 11 10.85 10.72 -8.73
N ILE A 12 10.01 11.68 -9.15
CA ILE A 12 8.94 11.43 -10.12
C ILE A 12 9.50 10.88 -11.44
N ASN A 13 10.57 11.51 -11.95
CA ASN A 13 11.22 11.06 -13.18
C ASN A 13 11.84 9.67 -13.02
N GLU A 14 12.37 9.35 -11.84
CA GLU A 14 12.88 8.00 -11.56
C GLU A 14 11.78 6.95 -11.50
N ARG A 15 10.64 7.26 -10.86
CA ARG A 15 9.49 6.35 -10.84
C ARG A 15 8.98 6.09 -12.26
N LYS A 16 8.86 7.13 -13.10
CA LYS A 16 8.52 6.98 -14.52
C LYS A 16 9.52 6.07 -15.24
N ARG A 17 10.83 6.28 -15.03
CA ARG A 17 11.87 5.43 -15.62
C ARG A 17 11.74 3.97 -15.19
N GLN A 18 11.46 3.70 -13.92
CA GLN A 18 11.28 2.33 -13.42
C GLN A 18 10.10 1.64 -14.11
N VAL A 19 8.97 2.34 -14.25
CA VAL A 19 7.79 1.83 -14.98
C VAL A 19 8.13 1.61 -16.46
N GLU A 20 8.70 2.60 -17.14
CA GLU A 20 8.91 2.58 -18.59
C GLU A 20 10.06 1.66 -19.05
N LYS A 21 11.16 1.60 -18.29
CA LYS A 21 12.37 0.87 -18.68
C LYS A 21 12.51 -0.49 -18.02
N GLU A 22 12.09 -0.62 -16.76
CA GLU A 22 12.22 -1.87 -16.01
C GLU A 22 10.88 -2.64 -15.96
N GLY A 23 9.76 -2.02 -16.34
CA GLY A 23 8.45 -2.66 -16.34
C GLY A 23 7.82 -2.80 -14.95
N TRP A 24 8.29 -2.04 -13.96
CA TRP A 24 7.79 -2.11 -12.58
C TRP A 24 6.47 -1.35 -12.43
N SER A 25 5.39 -1.96 -12.92
CA SER A 25 4.02 -1.42 -12.83
C SER A 25 3.45 -1.49 -11.42
N ALA A 26 2.25 -0.94 -11.21
CA ALA A 26 1.56 -1.05 -9.93
C ALA A 26 1.33 -2.52 -9.53
N GLU A 27 0.95 -3.36 -10.50
CA GLU A 27 0.73 -4.79 -10.29
C GLU A 27 2.01 -5.55 -9.93
N HIS A 28 3.16 -5.10 -10.46
CA HIS A 28 4.46 -5.62 -10.04
C HIS A 28 4.74 -5.26 -8.58
N ASP A 29 4.49 -4.00 -8.20
CA ASP A 29 4.70 -3.55 -6.82
C ASP A 29 3.77 -4.27 -5.84
N ASP A 30 2.52 -4.53 -6.24
CA ASP A 30 1.52 -5.25 -5.44
C ASP A 30 1.90 -6.71 -5.17
N ALA A 31 2.75 -7.31 -6.01
CA ALA A 31 3.32 -8.64 -5.78
C ALA A 31 4.40 -8.67 -4.68
N HIS A 32 4.79 -7.52 -4.12
CA HIS A 32 5.82 -7.36 -3.10
C HIS A 32 5.26 -6.95 -1.73
N ASP A 33 4.42 -7.82 -1.14
CA ASP A 33 3.62 -7.55 0.06
C ASP A 33 4.40 -7.63 1.39
N TRP A 34 5.66 -8.08 1.39
CA TRP A 34 6.48 -8.26 2.61
C TRP A 34 7.42 -7.07 2.88
N GLY A 35 7.04 -5.86 2.46
CA GLY A 35 7.86 -4.64 2.66
C GLY A 35 9.18 -4.64 1.89
N GLN A 36 9.28 -5.45 0.83
CA GLN A 36 10.52 -5.65 0.08
C GLN A 36 10.95 -4.37 -0.65
N LEU A 37 10.00 -3.55 -1.15
CA LEU A 37 10.33 -2.27 -1.80
C LEU A 37 10.90 -1.26 -0.80
N ALA A 38 10.33 -1.17 0.42
CA ALA A 38 10.90 -0.35 1.49
C ALA A 38 12.30 -0.84 1.89
N LYS A 39 12.48 -2.15 2.03
CA LYS A 39 13.79 -2.77 2.35
C LYS A 39 14.84 -2.44 1.28
N ALA A 40 14.46 -2.55 0.00
CA ALA A 40 15.30 -2.17 -1.13
C ALA A 40 15.64 -0.66 -1.11
N GLY A 41 14.65 0.20 -0.84
CA GLY A 41 14.86 1.64 -0.70
C GLY A 41 15.87 1.98 0.40
N ALA A 42 15.71 1.39 1.58
CA ALA A 42 16.66 1.54 2.69
C ALA A 42 18.07 1.09 2.28
N ALA A 43 18.18 -0.06 1.61
CA ALA A 43 19.47 -0.56 1.12
C ALA A 43 20.17 0.40 0.15
N TYR A 44 19.43 1.06 -0.74
CA TYR A 44 20.00 2.09 -1.62
C TYR A 44 20.45 3.32 -0.82
N ALA A 45 19.65 3.75 0.16
CA ALA A 45 19.91 4.96 0.94
C ALA A 45 21.17 4.84 1.82
N ILE A 46 21.37 3.69 2.47
CA ILE A 46 22.46 3.49 3.44
C ILE A 46 23.77 3.01 2.80
N HIS A 47 23.75 2.58 1.54
CA HIS A 47 24.93 2.03 0.86
C HIS A 47 26.10 3.02 0.86
N HIS A 48 27.29 2.57 1.28
CA HIS A 48 28.50 3.39 1.50
C HIS A 48 28.27 4.61 2.41
N THR A 49 27.40 4.49 3.42
CA THR A 49 27.24 5.48 4.50
C THR A 49 27.61 4.86 5.85
N ASN A 50 27.66 5.68 6.90
CA ASN A 50 27.83 5.20 8.28
C ASN A 50 26.49 4.81 8.95
N ALA A 51 25.38 4.86 8.22
CA ALA A 51 24.07 4.50 8.77
C ALA A 51 23.94 2.98 8.89
N THR A 52 23.34 2.53 9.99
CA THR A 52 23.08 1.11 10.27
C THR A 52 21.57 0.88 10.31
N VAL A 53 21.13 -0.26 9.78
CA VAL A 53 19.74 -0.73 9.87
C VAL A 53 19.74 -1.99 10.71
N GLU A 54 18.96 -1.98 11.78
CA GLU A 54 18.68 -3.16 12.61
C GLU A 54 17.33 -3.71 12.19
N ASP A 55 17.34 -4.89 11.57
CA ASP A 55 16.15 -5.66 11.21
C ASP A 55 16.51 -7.14 11.43
N SER A 56 15.67 -7.87 12.16
CA SER A 56 15.89 -9.28 12.48
C SER A 56 16.01 -10.16 11.24
N ASP A 57 15.37 -9.76 10.14
CA ASP A 57 15.42 -10.42 8.84
C ASP A 57 16.48 -9.82 7.92
N TRP A 58 17.23 -8.82 8.38
CA TRP A 58 18.31 -8.18 7.64
C TRP A 58 19.64 -8.86 7.96
N LYS A 59 19.94 -9.93 7.23
CA LYS A 59 21.26 -10.56 7.32
C LYS A 59 22.32 -9.64 6.69
N PRO A 60 23.54 -9.56 7.27
CA PRO A 60 24.62 -8.71 6.75
C PRO A 60 24.98 -8.97 5.28
N ASN A 61 24.83 -10.23 4.83
CA ASN A 61 25.09 -10.68 3.47
C ASN A 61 23.86 -10.64 2.54
N GLN A 62 22.70 -10.22 3.04
CA GLN A 62 21.43 -10.19 2.32
C GLN A 62 20.74 -8.83 2.52
N THR A 63 21.54 -7.77 2.41
CA THR A 63 21.10 -6.37 2.57
C THR A 63 20.10 -5.94 1.50
N PHE A 64 20.06 -6.61 0.35
CA PHE A 64 19.13 -6.27 -0.73
C PHE A 64 18.19 -7.45 -1.02
N PRO A 65 16.87 -7.23 -1.14
CA PRO A 65 15.90 -8.31 -1.36
C PRO A 65 16.13 -9.10 -2.66
N TRP A 66 16.71 -8.47 -3.69
CA TRP A 66 16.86 -9.05 -5.03
C TRP A 66 18.31 -8.93 -5.55
N PRO A 67 19.22 -9.83 -5.13
CA PRO A 67 20.66 -9.71 -5.38
C PRO A 67 21.03 -9.52 -6.85
N GLU A 68 20.28 -10.13 -7.77
CA GLU A 68 20.49 -10.06 -9.21
C GLU A 68 20.25 -8.66 -9.79
N TRP A 69 19.49 -7.83 -9.07
CA TRP A 69 19.10 -6.48 -9.45
C TRP A 69 19.81 -5.40 -8.63
N ASP A 70 20.75 -5.79 -7.78
CA ASP A 70 21.54 -4.86 -6.98
C ASP A 70 22.51 -4.07 -7.87
N LYS A 71 22.17 -2.80 -8.10
CA LYS A 71 22.98 -1.84 -8.87
C LYS A 71 23.54 -0.73 -7.97
N ARG A 72 23.56 -0.91 -6.64
CA ARG A 72 23.92 0.14 -5.68
C ARG A 72 25.35 0.64 -5.85
N ASP A 73 26.30 -0.22 -6.22
CA ASP A 73 27.70 0.16 -6.48
C ASP A 73 27.90 1.00 -7.75
N LYS A 74 26.90 1.05 -8.65
CA LYS A 74 27.00 1.75 -9.93
C LYS A 74 26.61 3.23 -9.84
N HIS A 75 26.19 3.71 -8.67
CA HIS A 75 25.57 5.02 -8.50
C HIS A 75 26.18 5.79 -7.33
N GLU A 76 26.37 7.09 -7.53
CA GLU A 76 26.74 8.02 -6.48
C GLU A 76 25.60 8.22 -5.46
N LEU A 77 25.94 8.70 -4.26
CA LEU A 77 25.00 8.81 -3.14
C LEU A 77 23.71 9.57 -3.50
N LYS A 78 23.81 10.72 -4.17
CA LYS A 78 22.63 11.51 -4.56
C LYS A 78 21.68 10.71 -5.46
N ARG A 79 22.22 10.00 -6.45
CA ARG A 79 21.43 9.16 -7.34
C ARG A 79 20.82 7.98 -6.61
N ARG A 80 21.56 7.35 -5.70
CA ARG A 80 21.01 6.29 -4.84
C ARG A 80 19.85 6.77 -3.98
N LEU A 81 19.91 7.98 -3.42
CA LEU A 81 18.82 8.55 -2.63
C LEU A 81 17.56 8.82 -3.47
N VAL A 82 17.72 9.24 -4.74
CA VAL A 82 16.59 9.39 -5.66
C VAL A 82 15.95 8.02 -5.97
N ILE A 83 16.76 6.98 -6.23
CA ILE A 83 16.26 5.62 -6.45
C ILE A 83 15.58 5.08 -5.19
N ALA A 84 16.17 5.30 -4.02
CA ALA A 84 15.61 4.91 -2.73
C ALA A 84 14.23 5.54 -2.50
N ALA A 85 14.11 6.85 -2.71
CA ALA A 85 12.84 7.56 -2.58
C ALA A 85 11.78 7.09 -3.58
N ALA A 86 12.17 6.74 -4.82
CA ALA A 86 11.24 6.18 -5.80
C ALA A 86 10.73 4.78 -5.40
N LEU A 87 11.58 3.95 -4.78
CA LEU A 87 11.17 2.64 -4.23
C LEU A 87 10.26 2.78 -3.01
N ILE A 88 10.54 3.75 -2.14
CA ILE A 88 9.68 4.06 -0.98
C ILE A 88 8.32 4.60 -1.45
N TRP A 89 8.30 5.42 -2.51
CA TRP A 89 7.06 5.86 -3.14
C TRP A 89 6.25 4.65 -3.63
N ALA A 90 6.87 3.73 -4.37
CA ALA A 90 6.21 2.52 -4.86
C ALA A 90 5.57 1.70 -3.72
N GLU A 91 6.28 1.52 -2.60
CA GLU A 91 5.73 0.85 -1.41
C GLU A 91 4.55 1.62 -0.80
N TYR A 92 4.64 2.95 -0.72
CA TYR A 92 3.55 3.78 -0.20
C TYR A 92 2.29 3.63 -1.06
N ASP A 93 2.43 3.74 -2.39
CA ASP A 93 1.29 3.59 -3.31
C ASP A 93 0.68 2.18 -3.21
N ARG A 94 1.49 1.14 -3.01
CA ARG A 94 1.03 -0.24 -2.77
C ARG A 94 0.17 -0.34 -1.51
N ILE A 95 0.62 0.24 -0.40
CA ILE A 95 -0.12 0.25 0.87
C ILE A 95 -1.44 0.99 0.71
N VAL A 96 -1.42 2.17 0.06
CA VAL A 96 -2.63 2.95 -0.19
C VAL A 96 -3.65 2.16 -1.01
N ARG A 97 -3.22 1.48 -2.08
CA ARG A 97 -4.12 0.60 -2.86
C ARG A 97 -4.72 -0.51 -2.02
N GLN A 98 -3.91 -1.19 -1.19
CA GLN A 98 -4.43 -2.22 -0.28
C GLN A 98 -5.44 -1.67 0.73
N GLU A 99 -5.21 -0.48 1.28
CA GLU A 99 -6.17 0.18 2.18
C GLU A 99 -7.47 0.54 1.46
N GLU A 100 -7.41 0.93 0.19
CA GLU A 100 -8.59 1.20 -0.65
C GLU A 100 -9.36 -0.08 -0.96
N GLU A 101 -8.67 -1.17 -1.31
CA GLU A 101 -9.30 -2.49 -1.54
C GLU A 101 -10.00 -3.03 -0.28
N VAL A 102 -9.39 -2.87 0.89
CA VAL A 102 -10.01 -3.26 2.17
C VAL A 102 -11.27 -2.45 2.42
N LYS A 103 -11.24 -1.12 2.24
CA LYS A 103 -12.42 -0.26 2.39
C LYS A 103 -13.53 -0.64 1.43
N GLU A 104 -13.21 -0.88 0.15
CA GLU A 104 -14.20 -1.33 -0.83
C GLU A 104 -14.77 -2.71 -0.47
N SER A 105 -13.95 -3.63 0.05
CA SER A 105 -14.43 -4.94 0.51
C SER A 105 -15.36 -4.84 1.73
N GLU A 106 -15.08 -3.93 2.67
CA GLU A 106 -15.92 -3.68 3.84
C GLU A 106 -17.25 -3.02 3.44
N GLU A 107 -17.20 -2.00 2.57
CA GLU A 107 -18.39 -1.34 2.02
C GLU A 107 -19.26 -2.32 1.20
N THR A 108 -18.66 -3.14 0.34
CA THR A 108 -19.40 -4.12 -0.49
C THR A 108 -19.92 -5.32 0.29
N THR A 109 -19.29 -5.69 1.41
CA THR A 109 -19.80 -6.77 2.28
C THR A 109 -21.06 -6.30 3.02
N PHE A 110 -21.10 -5.04 3.46
CA PHE A 110 -22.26 -4.43 4.11
C PHE A 110 -23.44 -4.22 3.12
N ASP A 111 -23.17 -3.89 1.86
CA ASP A 111 -24.19 -3.64 0.82
C ASP A 111 -24.88 -4.95 0.36
N ARG A 112 -24.30 -6.14 0.59
CA ARG A 112 -24.96 -7.43 0.28
C ARG A 112 -26.15 -7.74 1.20
N GLN A 113 -26.21 -7.14 2.39
CA GLN A 113 -27.40 -7.21 3.26
C GLN A 113 -28.42 -6.10 2.95
N ALA A 114 -28.04 -5.08 2.18
CA ALA A 114 -28.95 -4.02 1.74
C ALA A 114 -30.02 -4.61 0.82
N GLY A 115 -31.23 -4.77 1.35
CA GLY A 115 -32.37 -5.32 0.61
C GLY A 115 -32.59 -6.82 0.76
N ALA A 116 -31.78 -7.53 1.57
CA ALA A 116 -32.10 -8.91 1.96
C ALA A 116 -33.40 -8.92 2.81
N PRO A 117 -34.34 -9.85 2.55
CA PRO A 117 -35.55 -9.96 3.36
C PRO A 117 -35.21 -10.48 4.75
N CYS A 118 -35.96 -10.05 5.76
CA CYS A 118 -35.75 -10.45 7.16
C CYS A 118 -35.68 -12.00 7.29
N PRO A 119 -34.64 -12.57 7.94
CA PRO A 119 -34.48 -14.02 8.06
C PRO A 119 -35.60 -14.70 8.87
N ARG A 120 -36.31 -13.92 9.70
CA ARG A 120 -37.39 -14.41 10.56
C ARG A 120 -38.78 -14.35 9.91
N CYS A 121 -39.07 -13.27 9.18
CA CYS A 121 -40.43 -13.00 8.70
C CYS A 121 -40.53 -12.60 7.22
N CYS A 122 -39.41 -12.62 6.50
CA CYS A 122 -39.27 -12.20 5.10
C CYS A 122 -39.79 -10.77 4.81
N GLY A 123 -39.95 -9.93 5.83
CA GLY A 123 -40.35 -8.53 5.68
C GLY A 123 -39.21 -7.62 5.24
N PRO A 124 -39.51 -6.37 4.84
CA PRO A 124 -38.50 -5.40 4.46
C PRO A 124 -37.63 -5.00 5.66
N MET A 125 -36.35 -4.80 5.38
CA MET A 125 -35.31 -4.40 6.33
C MET A 125 -34.94 -2.94 6.09
N THR A 126 -34.79 -2.17 7.15
CA THR A 126 -34.31 -0.77 7.10
C THR A 126 -32.95 -0.66 7.79
N PRO A 127 -32.00 0.12 7.24
CA PRO A 127 -30.69 0.27 7.85
C PRO A 127 -30.77 1.00 9.19
N ILE A 128 -29.98 0.55 10.16
CA ILE A 128 -29.72 1.23 11.43
C ILE A 128 -28.50 2.12 11.21
N LEU A 129 -28.64 3.44 11.38
CA LEU A 129 -27.59 4.41 11.08
C LEU A 129 -26.96 4.98 12.36
N VAL A 130 -25.63 5.07 12.38
CA VAL A 130 -24.86 5.87 13.34
C VAL A 130 -24.04 6.88 12.53
N GLY A 131 -24.44 8.15 12.58
CA GLY A 131 -23.93 9.16 11.66
C GLY A 131 -24.35 8.84 10.22
N ASN A 132 -23.39 8.77 9.30
CA ASN A 132 -23.62 8.38 7.91
C ASN A 132 -23.31 6.89 7.64
N CYS A 133 -22.89 6.13 8.67
CA CYS A 133 -22.59 4.71 8.52
C CYS A 133 -23.79 3.87 8.96
N ALA A 134 -24.16 2.90 8.15
CA ALA A 134 -25.10 1.88 8.54
C ALA A 134 -24.35 0.77 9.30
N ILE A 135 -24.89 0.35 10.44
CA ILE A 135 -24.23 -0.60 11.38
C ILE A 135 -24.99 -1.93 11.50
N GLY A 136 -26.06 -2.07 10.73
CA GLY A 136 -26.93 -3.24 10.72
C GLY A 136 -28.29 -2.89 10.12
N TYR A 137 -29.22 -3.82 10.18
CA TYR A 137 -30.56 -3.65 9.65
C TYR A 137 -31.62 -4.10 10.65
N ARG A 138 -32.70 -3.34 10.77
CA ARG A 138 -33.87 -3.67 11.58
C ARG A 138 -35.07 -3.98 10.70
N CYS A 139 -35.78 -5.07 11.01
CA CYS A 139 -37.03 -5.40 10.33
C CYS A 139 -38.15 -4.47 10.79
N THR A 140 -38.90 -3.89 9.84
CA THR A 140 -40.06 -3.04 10.16
C THR A 140 -41.28 -3.83 10.63
N LYS A 141 -41.31 -5.16 10.40
CA LYS A 141 -42.45 -6.03 10.71
C LYS A 141 -42.32 -6.76 12.03
N CYS A 142 -41.14 -7.32 12.34
CA CYS A 142 -40.93 -8.13 13.55
C CYS A 142 -39.83 -7.61 14.47
N ALA A 143 -39.26 -6.42 14.17
CA ALA A 143 -38.20 -5.77 14.94
C ALA A 143 -36.92 -6.62 15.14
N GLU A 144 -36.71 -7.64 14.33
CA GLU A 144 -35.45 -8.40 14.30
C GLU A 144 -34.32 -7.49 13.84
N GLU A 145 -33.17 -7.57 14.51
CA GLU A 145 -31.95 -6.86 14.13
C GLU A 145 -30.95 -7.86 13.58
N VAL A 146 -30.31 -7.47 12.47
CA VAL A 146 -29.21 -8.21 11.89
C VAL A 146 -28.01 -7.28 11.93
N GLU A 147 -26.96 -7.69 12.64
CA GLU A 147 -25.69 -6.98 12.65
C GLU A 147 -25.05 -7.01 11.26
N GLY A 148 -24.45 -5.87 10.89
CA GLY A 148 -23.66 -5.71 9.67
C GLY A 148 -22.27 -6.30 9.79
#